data_AF-A0A931Q415-F1
#
_entry.id   AF-A0A931Q415-F1
#
_cell.length_a   1.000
_cell.length_b   1.000
_cell.length_c   1.000
_cell.angle_alpha   90.00
_cell.angle_beta   90.00
_cell.angle_gamma   90.00
#
_symmetry.space_group_name_H-M   'P 1'
#
loop_
_entity.id
_entity.type
_entity.pdbx_description
1 polymer ?
#
loop_
_entity_poly.entity_id
_entity_poly.type
_entity_poly.pdbx_seq_one_letter_code
_entity_poly.pdbx_strand_id
1 'polypeptide(L)' 'MQTVIKKTAKHFRLNETLIKDAQKILGAKTETEAVETALSDVIYQEKMRRLIEQTKGKFKFEGLN' A
#
# COMPACT_ATOMS: atom_id res chain seq x y z
N MET A 1 -10.66 -4.61 17.77
CA MET A 1 -11.50 -3.42 17.53
C MET A 1 -11.51 -3.16 16.04
N GLN A 2 -12.67 -3.19 15.37
CA GLN A 2 -12.74 -2.75 13.97
C GLN A 2 -12.59 -1.23 13.95
N THR A 3 -11.50 -0.74 13.36
CA THR A 3 -11.33 0.69 13.10
C THR A 3 -12.34 1.07 12.01
N VAL A 4 -13.38 1.81 12.37
CA VAL A 4 -14.37 2.30 11.40
C VAL A 4 -13.69 3.36 10.53
N ILE A 5 -13.32 2.99 9.30
CA ILE A 5 -12.72 3.92 8.34
C ILE A 5 -13.84 4.73 7.71
N LYS A 6 -13.83 6.04 7.93
CA LYS A 6 -14.77 6.96 7.28
C LYS A 6 -14.46 7.05 5.79
N LYS A 7 -15.31 6.45 4.95
CA LYS A 7 -15.25 6.63 3.48
C LYS A 7 -15.94 7.93 3.09
N THR A 8 -15.42 8.62 2.08
CA THR A 8 -16.02 9.85 1.53
C THR A 8 -15.87 9.81 0.02
N ALA A 9 -16.95 10.10 -0.71
CA ALA A 9 -16.92 10.14 -2.16
C ALA A 9 -15.95 11.24 -2.65
N LYS A 10 -15.16 10.92 -3.66
CA LYS A 10 -14.23 11.83 -4.32
C LYS A 10 -14.45 11.74 -5.83
N HIS A 11 -14.36 12.87 -6.52
CA HIS A 11 -14.44 12.92 -7.97
C HIS A 11 -13.04 13.06 -8.55
N PHE A 12 -12.53 11.96 -9.10
CA PHE A 12 -11.26 11.93 -9.83
C PHE A 12 -11.52 11.65 -11.30
N ARG A 13 -10.72 12.25 -12.17
CA ARG A 13 -10.61 11.80 -13.57
C ARG A 13 -9.47 10.80 -13.61
N LEU A 14 -9.79 9.54 -13.93
CA LEU A 14 -8.83 8.43 -13.97
C LEU A 14 -8.79 7.84 -15.38
N ASN A 15 -7.68 7.21 -15.72
CA ASN A 15 -7.58 6.41 -16.94
C ASN A 15 -8.39 5.11 -16.74
N GLU A 16 -9.45 4.94 -17.53
CA GLU A 16 -10.36 3.81 -17.44
C GLU A 16 -9.67 2.45 -17.68
N THR A 17 -8.80 2.37 -18.69
CA THR A 17 -8.07 1.14 -18.99
C THR A 17 -7.17 0.75 -17.82
N LEU A 18 -6.46 1.73 -17.23
CA LEU A 18 -5.58 1.49 -16.11
C LEU A 18 -6.34 0.98 -14.87
N ILE A 19 -7.49 1.56 -14.54
CA ILE A 19 -8.26 1.11 -13.37
C ILE A 19 -8.86 -0.28 -13.59
N LYS A 20 -9.29 -0.61 -14.82
CA LYS A 20 -9.79 -1.95 -15.16
C LYS A 20 -8.71 -3.01 -15.08
N ASP A 21 -7.50 -2.69 -15.53
CA ASP A 21 -6.36 -3.61 -15.42
C ASP A 21 -5.95 -3.80 -13.97
N ALA A 22 -5.90 -2.73 -13.18
CA ALA A 22 -5.66 -2.81 -11.74
C ALA A 22 -6.73 -3.67 -11.03
N GLN A 23 -8.01 -3.51 -11.36
CA GLN A 23 -9.08 -4.36 -10.81
C GLN A 23 -8.83 -5.85 -11.07
N LYS A 24 -8.44 -6.21 -12.31
CA LYS A 24 -8.17 -7.61 -12.66
C LYS A 24 -6.96 -8.17 -11.92
N ILE A 25 -5.85 -7.43 -11.91
CA ILE A 25 -4.60 -7.87 -11.27
C ILE A 25 -4.79 -8.05 -9.76
N LEU A 26 -5.51 -7.12 -9.13
CA LEU A 26 -5.74 -7.13 -7.68
C LEU A 26 -6.93 -8.01 -7.26
N GLY A 27 -7.69 -8.57 -8.21
CA GLY A 27 -8.89 -9.35 -7.92
C GLY A 27 -10.00 -8.54 -7.25
N ALA A 28 -10.01 -7.22 -7.44
CA ALA A 28 -10.94 -6.31 -6.77
C ALA A 28 -12.31 -6.31 -7.47
N LYS A 29 -13.39 -6.32 -6.67
CA LYS A 29 -14.77 -6.34 -7.16
C LYS A 29 -15.23 -4.98 -7.69
N THR A 30 -14.64 -3.90 -7.18
CA THR A 30 -15.01 -2.53 -7.57
C THR A 30 -13.77 -1.68 -7.85
N GLU A 31 -13.95 -0.60 -8.61
CA GLU A 31 -12.87 0.36 -8.89
C GLU A 31 -12.37 1.02 -7.59
N THR A 32 -13.29 1.33 -6.67
CA THR A 32 -12.95 1.84 -5.34
C THR A 32 -12.05 0.87 -4.57
N GLU A 33 -12.38 -0.43 -4.57
CA GLU A 33 -11.57 -1.45 -3.90
C GLU A 33 -10.20 -1.60 -4.56
N ALA A 34 -10.10 -1.52 -5.89
CA ALA A 34 -8.82 -1.53 -6.58
C ALA A 34 -7.95 -0.32 -6.18
N VAL A 35 -8.53 0.89 -6.13
CA VAL A 35 -7.79 2.09 -5.71
C VAL A 35 -7.36 1.97 -4.24
N GLU A 36 -8.25 1.57 -3.33
CA GLU A 36 -7.93 1.43 -1.91
C GLU A 36 -6.83 0.38 -1.67
N THR A 37 -6.90 -0.76 -2.38
CA THR A 37 -5.91 -1.83 -2.29
C THR A 37 -4.55 -1.38 -2.81
N ALA A 38 -4.52 -0.79 -4.02
CA ALA A 38 -3.28 -0.27 -4.61
C ALA A 38 -2.61 0.79 -3.72
N LEU A 39 -3.38 1.69 -3.11
CA LEU A 39 -2.86 2.67 -2.16
C LEU A 39 -2.32 2.01 -0.89
N SER A 40 -3.04 1.04 -0.34
CA SER A 40 -2.60 0.29 0.83
C SER A 40 -1.26 -0.41 0.58
N ASP A 41 -1.11 -1.06 -0.58
CA ASP A 41 0.10 -1.77 -0.96
C ASP A 41 1.30 -0.83 -1.10
N VAL A 42 1.15 0.30 -1.79
CA VAL A 42 2.21 1.30 -1.93
C VAL A 42 2.62 1.87 -0.57
N ILE A 43 1.65 2.19 0.29
CA ILE A 43 1.93 2.67 1.65
C ILE A 43 2.67 1.62 2.47
N TYR A 44 2.26 0.35 2.38
CA TYR A 44 2.92 -0.74 3.08
C TYR A 44 4.36 -0.94 2.61
N GLN A 45 4.58 -0.99 1.30
CA GLN A 45 5.91 -1.12 0.70
C GLN A 45 6.84 0.01 1.15
N GLU A 46 6.36 1.25 1.14
CA GLU A 46 7.17 2.41 1.58
C GLU A 46 7.49 2.33 3.08
N LYS A 47 6.52 1.93 3.93
CA LYS A 47 6.76 1.72 5.36
C LYS A 47 7.82 0.64 5.59
N MET A 48 7.75 -0.46 4.86
CA MET A 48 8.75 -1.54 4.95
C MET A 48 10.12 -1.10 4.47
N ARG A 49 10.20 -0.36 3.36
CA ARG A 49 11.46 0.22 2.87
C ARG A 49 12.12 1.08 3.96
N ARG A 50 11.36 2.01 4.55
CA ARG A 50 11.87 2.90 5.61
C ARG A 50 12.31 2.13 6.84
N LEU A 51 11.55 1.11 7.24
CA LEU A 51 11.92 0.26 8.37
C LEU A 51 13.27 -0.44 8.11
N ILE A 52 13.44 -1.01 6.91
CA ILE A 52 14.70 -1.65 6.50
C ILE A 52 15.86 -0.65 6.52
N GLU A 53 15.68 0.54 5.95
CA GLU A 53 16.71 1.60 5.93
C GLU A 53 17.11 2.03 7.35
N GLN A 54 16.15 2.24 8.24
CA GLN A 54 16.40 2.59 9.64
C GLN A 54 17.13 1.47 10.41
N THR A 55 16.91 0.22 10.00
CA THR A 55 17.41 -0.97 10.68
C THR A 55 18.80 -1.39 10.15
N LYS A 56 19.10 -1.15 8.86
CA LYS A 56 20.42 -1.39 8.25
C LYS A 56 21.57 -0.69 8.98
N GLY A 57 21.31 0.45 9.65
CA GLY A 57 22.31 1.16 10.45
C GLY A 57 22.42 0.71 11.92
N LYS A 58 21.53 -0.16 12.42
CA LYS A 58 21.43 -0.53 13.85
C LYS A 58 21.90 -1.94 14.17
N PHE A 59 22.04 -2.82 13.18
CA PHE A 59 22.70 -4.13 13.36
C PHE A 59 24.23 -3.97 13.32
N LYS A 60 24.82 -3.39 14.36
CA LYS A 60 26.18 -3.78 14.74
C LYS A 60 26.04 -5.15 15.38
N PHE A 61 26.48 -6.18 14.68
CA PHE A 61 26.68 -7.51 15.24
C PHE A 61 27.73 -7.40 16.35
N GLU A 62 27.30 -7.17 17.58
CA GLU A 62 28.09 -7.47 18.78
C GLU A 62 28.06 -8.99 18.97
N GLY A 63 28.86 -9.70 18.18
CA GLY A 63 28.94 -11.16 18.21
C GLY A 63 30.13 -11.75 17.47
N LEU A 64 31.11 -10.93 17.10
CA LEU A 64 32.43 -11.34 16.64
C LEU A 64 33.47 -10.45 17.31
N ASN A 65 33.77 -10.76 18.57
CA ASN A 65 35.08 -10.62 19.21
C ASN A 65 35.10 -11.51 20.45
#